data_AF-A0A9E3VZD8-F1
#
_entry.id   AF-A0A9E3VZD8-F1
#
_cell.length_a   1.000
_cell.length_b   1.000
_cell.length_c   1.000
_cell.angle_alpha   90.00
_cell.angle_beta   90.00
_cell.angle_gamma   90.00
#
_symmetry.space_group_name_H-M   'P 1'
#
loop_
_entity.id
_entity.type
_entity.pdbx_description
1 polymer ?
#
loop_
_entity_poly.entity_id
_entity_poly.type
_entity_poly.pdbx_seq_one_letter_code
_entity_poly.pdbx_strand_id
1 'polypeptide(L)'
;MSSLTIKRLVVWVVSLALGFLTAYGLITIGFSLLPSLSLPPIITPVNSQAISIEKYGTIYFLTTMLPLSLLYLVWLDYFLGSKILPD
;
A
#
# COMPACT_ATOMS: atom_id res chain seq x y z
N MET A 1 -7.34 -17.21 -22.70
CA MET A 1 -7.56 -15.83 -22.19
C MET A 1 -6.87 -14.87 -23.15
N SER A 2 -7.44 -13.70 -23.44
CA SER A 2 -6.75 -12.71 -24.28
C SER A 2 -5.56 -12.11 -23.53
N SER A 3 -4.55 -11.64 -24.26
CA SER A 3 -3.39 -10.95 -23.68
C SER A 3 -3.82 -9.79 -22.77
N LEU A 4 -4.89 -9.08 -23.14
CA LEU A 4 -5.46 -7.99 -22.34
C LEU A 4 -6.03 -8.47 -21.01
N THR A 5 -6.78 -9.58 -20.99
CA THR A 5 -7.32 -10.14 -19.74
C THR A 5 -6.20 -10.57 -18.79
N ILE A 6 -5.11 -11.13 -19.33
CA ILE A 6 -3.95 -11.53 -18.52
C ILE A 6 -3.29 -10.29 -17.91
N LYS A 7 -3.06 -9.22 -18.69
CA LYS A 7 -2.51 -7.96 -18.17
C LYS A 7 -3.35 -7.39 -17.04
N ARG A 8 -4.68 -7.36 -17.20
CA ARG A 8 -5.61 -6.88 -16.18
C ARG A 8 -5.49 -7.67 -14.89
N LEU A 9 -5.46 -9.00 -14.98
CA LEU A 9 -5.32 -9.87 -13.82
C LEU A 9 -3.97 -9.68 -13.12
N VAL A 10 -2.89 -9.56 -13.88
CA VAL A 10 -1.55 -9.28 -13.33
C VAL A 10 -1.55 -7.94 -12.60
N VAL A 11 -2.09 -6.87 -13.19
CA VAL A 11 -2.13 -5.56 -12.55
C VAL A 11 -2.93 -5.59 -11.25
N TRP A 12 -4.07 -6.27 -11.22
CA TRP A 12 -4.86 -6.47 -9.99
C TRP A 12 -4.08 -7.21 -8.89
N VAL A 13 -3.48 -8.35 -9.23
CA VAL A 13 -2.77 -9.17 -8.24
C VAL A 13 -1.53 -8.43 -7.71
N VAL A 14 -0.75 -7.82 -8.60
CA VAL A 14 0.48 -7.10 -8.23
C VAL A 14 0.14 -5.85 -7.41
N SER A 15 -0.89 -5.09 -7.78
CA SER A 15 -1.29 -3.90 -7.02
C SER A 15 -1.76 -4.23 -5.60
N LEU A 16 -2.54 -5.30 -5.42
CA LEU A 16 -2.93 -5.80 -4.10
C LEU A 16 -1.72 -6.26 -3.29
N ALA A 17 -0.78 -6.99 -3.90
CA ALA A 17 0.44 -7.43 -3.23
C ALA A 17 1.30 -6.23 -2.79
N LEU A 18 1.48 -5.23 -3.65
CA LEU A 18 2.23 -4.01 -3.33
C LEU A 18 1.55 -3.20 -2.22
N GLY A 19 0.23 -3.04 -2.28
CA GLY A 19 -0.53 -2.35 -1.23
C GLY A 19 -0.43 -3.07 0.12
N PHE A 20 -0.52 -4.41 0.12
CA PHE A 20 -0.31 -5.21 1.33
C PHE A 20 1.09 -5.03 1.90
N LEU A 21 2.13 -5.22 1.08
CA LEU A 21 3.53 -5.12 1.51
C LEU A 21 3.87 -3.72 2.03
N THR A 22 3.33 -2.69 1.39
CA THR A 22 3.55 -1.30 1.80
C THR A 22 2.84 -0.99 3.11
N ALA A 23 1.56 -1.35 3.25
CA ALA A 23 0.82 -1.16 4.49
C ALA A 23 1.47 -1.95 5.65
N TYR A 24 1.83 -3.21 5.41
CA TYR A 24 2.53 -4.06 6.37
C TYR A 24 3.84 -3.43 6.79
N GLY A 25 4.69 -3.05 5.83
CA GLY A 25 5.97 -2.41 6.07
C GLY A 25 5.83 -1.13 6.88
N LEU A 26 4.86 -0.26 6.55
CA LEU A 26 4.61 0.97 7.29
C LEU A 26 4.21 0.71 8.75
N ILE A 27 3.25 -0.21 8.97
CA ILE A 27 2.66 -0.45 10.29
C ILE A 27 3.64 -1.19 11.21
N THR A 28 4.32 -2.20 10.68
CA THR A 28 5.19 -3.09 11.47
C THR A 28 6.64 -2.63 11.57
N ILE A 29 7.09 -1.74 10.68
CA ILE A 29 8.49 -1.29 10.63
C ILE A 29 8.57 0.23 10.44
N GLY A 30 7.82 0.82 9.51
CA GLY A 30 7.94 2.22 9.13
C GLY A 30 7.72 3.20 10.29
N PHE A 31 6.74 2.94 11.16
CA PHE A 31 6.51 3.80 12.33
C PHE A 31 7.71 3.83 13.29
N SER A 32 8.48 2.75 13.46
CA SER A 32 9.67 2.79 14.32
C SER A 32 10.85 3.55 13.71
N LEU A 33 10.81 3.83 12.40
CA LEU A 33 11.80 4.64 11.69
C LEU A 33 11.44 6.14 11.66
N LEU A 34 10.21 6.53 12.02
CA LEU A 34 9.83 7.94 12.05
C LEU A 34 10.66 8.79 13.03
N PRO A 35 11.04 8.31 14.23
CA PRO A 35 11.91 9.07 15.13
C PRO A 35 13.33 9.27 14.60
N SER A 36 13.82 8.37 13.73
CA SER A 36 15.15 8.51 13.13
C SER A 36 15.15 9.41 11.89
N LEU A 37 13.98 9.67 11.32
CA LEU A 37 13.78 10.73 10.35
C LEU A 37 13.73 12.08 11.11
N SER A 38 14.65 13.00 10.82
CA SER A 38 14.70 14.35 11.40
C SER A 38 13.57 15.25 10.87
N LEU A 39 12.33 14.83 11.09
CA LEU A 39 11.13 15.55 10.70
C LEU A 39 10.75 16.56 11.80
N PRO A 40 10.06 17.65 11.45
CA PRO A 40 9.55 18.62 12.41
C PRO A 40 8.75 17.96 13.55
N PRO A 41 8.80 18.48 14.79
CA PRO A 41 8.12 17.88 15.95
C PRO A 41 6.59 17.72 15.80
N ILE A 42 5.99 18.51 14.92
CA ILE A 42 4.55 18.47 14.59
C ILE A 42 4.15 17.15 13.92
N ILE A 43 5.08 16.50 13.19
CA ILE A 43 4.83 15.32 12.37
C ILE A 43 5.46 14.04 12.94
N THR A 44 6.30 14.13 13.97
CA THR A 44 6.87 12.98 14.67
C THR A 44 6.08 12.69 15.95
N PRO A 45 5.24 11.64 15.99
CA PRO A 45 4.64 11.22 17.25
C PRO A 45 5.77 10.79 18.20
N VAL A 46 5.77 11.36 19.41
CA VAL A 46 6.73 11.07 20.49
C VAL A 46 6.75 9.57 20.87
N ASN A 47 5.71 8.82 20.48
CA ASN A 47 5.58 7.37 20.63
C ASN A 47 5.17 6.68 19.32
N SER A 48 5.90 6.94 18.24
CA SER A 48 5.76 6.17 17.00
C SER A 48 6.41 4.80 17.18
N GLN A 49 5.61 3.83 17.63
CA GLN A 49 6.03 2.45 17.82
C GLN A 49 5.50 1.58 16.70
N ALA A 50 6.36 0.72 16.17
CA ALA A 50 5.93 -0.42 15.36
C ALA A 50 4.98 -1.29 16.17
N ILE A 51 3.86 -1.68 15.59
CA ILE A 51 2.89 -2.57 16.21
C ILE A 51 2.48 -3.69 15.26
N SER A 52 2.08 -4.82 15.83
CA SER A 52 1.59 -5.95 15.05
C SER A 52 0.21 -5.65 14.45
N ILE A 53 -0.18 -6.40 13.41
CA ILE A 53 -1.49 -6.22 12.76
C ILE A 53 -2.63 -6.53 13.75
N GLU A 54 -2.44 -7.48 14.66
CA GLU A 54 -3.44 -7.84 15.66
C GLU A 54 -3.73 -6.66 16.59
N LYS A 55 -2.69 -5.91 16.97
CA LYS A 55 -2.82 -4.70 17.79
C LYS A 55 -3.34 -3.51 16.98
N TYR A 56 -2.97 -3.41 15.70
CA TYR A 56 -3.46 -2.36 14.80
C TYR A 56 -4.94 -2.54 14.46
N GLY A 57 -5.41 -3.79 14.36
CA GLY A 57 -6.77 -4.18 13.99
C GLY A 57 -6.91 -4.45 12.49
N THR A 58 -7.51 -5.59 12.16
CA THR A 58 -7.66 -6.06 10.77
C THR A 58 -8.43 -5.09 9.88
N ILE A 59 -9.53 -4.51 10.39
CA ILE A 59 -10.34 -3.55 9.61
C ILE A 59 -9.51 -2.32 9.27
N TYR A 60 -8.76 -1.79 10.25
CA TYR A 60 -7.88 -0.65 10.03
C TYR A 60 -6.80 -0.98 9.01
N PHE A 61 -6.17 -2.16 9.11
CA PHE A 61 -5.19 -2.64 8.15
C PHE A 61 -5.75 -2.67 6.72
N LEU A 62 -6.95 -3.25 6.54
CA LEU A 62 -7.60 -3.31 5.23
C LEU A 62 -7.93 -1.92 4.69
N THR A 63 -8.41 -1.00 5.54
CA THR A 63 -8.70 0.39 5.13
C THR A 63 -7.44 1.19 4.77
N THR A 64 -6.26 0.79 5.22
CA THR A 64 -4.98 1.36 4.79
C THR A 64 -4.45 0.69 3.52
N MET A 65 -4.49 -0.65 3.48
CA MET A 65 -4.00 -1.47 2.37
C MET A 65 -4.77 -1.20 1.08
N LEU A 66 -6.11 -1.14 1.13
CA LEU A 66 -6.94 -1.06 -0.07
C LEU A 66 -6.71 0.24 -0.88
N PRO A 67 -6.72 1.45 -0.29
CA PRO A 67 -6.39 2.67 -1.01
C PRO A 67 -4.98 2.65 -1.61
N LEU A 68 -3.99 2.12 -0.87
CA LEU A 68 -2.62 1.97 -1.39
C LEU A 68 -2.57 1.01 -2.58
N SER A 69 -3.30 -0.09 -2.51
CA SER A 69 -3.43 -1.05 -3.62
C SER A 69 -4.02 -0.37 -4.85
N LEU A 70 -5.10 0.42 -4.68
CA LEU A 70 -5.72 1.15 -5.79
C LEU A 70 -4.78 2.21 -6.39
N LEU A 71 -3.96 2.87 -5.57
CA LEU A 71 -2.94 3.80 -6.06
C LEU A 71 -1.92 3.08 -6.96
N TYR A 72 -1.41 1.93 -6.54
CA TYR A 72 -0.55 1.10 -7.39
C TYR A 72 -1.26 0.62 -8.64
N LEU A 73 -2.55 0.26 -8.55
CA LEU A 73 -3.34 -0.13 -9.71
C LEU A 73 -3.39 0.97 -10.76
N VAL A 74 -3.66 2.22 -10.35
CA VAL A 74 -3.67 3.38 -11.27
C VAL A 74 -2.33 3.51 -12.00
N TRP A 75 -1.23 3.43 -11.26
CA TRP A 75 0.11 3.55 -11.85
C TRP A 75 0.42 2.40 -12.80
N LEU A 76 0.16 1.17 -12.38
CA LEU A 76 0.41 -0.02 -13.20
C LEU A 76 -0.48 -0.08 -14.43
N ASP A 77 -1.74 0.37 -14.32
CA ASP A 77 -2.66 0.43 -15.46
C ASP A 77 -2.15 1.41 -16.52
N TYR A 78 -1.66 2.58 -16.09
CA TYR A 78 -1.04 3.57 -16.97
C TYR A 78 0.21 3.01 -17.69
N PHE A 79 1.12 2.36 -16.97
CA PHE A 79 2.38 1.88 -17.57
C PHE A 79 2.23 0.59 -18.39
N LEU A 80 1.33 -0.31 -18.01
CA LEU A 80 1.18 -1.63 -18.67
C LEU A 80 0.07 -1.64 -19.73
N GLY A 81 -0.73 -0.57 -19.80
CA GLY A 81 -1.84 -0.43 -20.74
C GLY A 81 -2.87 -1.53 -20.54
N SER A 82 -3.21 -1.85 -19.28
CA SER A 82 -4.19 -2.90 -18.98
C SER A 82 -5.63 -2.47 -19.25
N LYS A 83 -5.88 -1.17 -19.46
CA LYS A 83 -7.20 -0.60 -19.73
C LYS A 83 -8.23 -1.06 -18.69
N ILE A 84 -7.85 -1.00 -17.43
CA ILE A 84 -8.75 -1.26 -16.29
C ILE A 84 -9.60 -0.02 -16.07
N LEU A 85 -8.96 1.15 -16.04
CA LEU A 85 -9.62 2.43 -16.03
C LEU A 85 -10.04 2.84 -17.46
N PRO A 86 -11.10 3.66 -17.60
CA PRO A 86 -11.44 4.25 -18.88
C PRO A 86 -10.30 5.14 -19.41
N ASP A 87 -10.12 5.13 -20.74
CA ASP A 87 -9.16 5.97 -21.46
C ASP A 87 -9.54 7.46 -21.40
#